data_AF-A0A0L8G3N9-F1
#
_entry.id   AF-A0A0L8G3N9-F1
#
_cell.length_a   1.000
_cell.length_b   1.000
_cell.length_c   1.000
_cell.angle_alpha   90.00
_cell.angle_beta   90.00
_cell.angle_gamma   90.00
#
_symmetry.space_group_name_H-M   'P 1'
#
loop_
_entity.id
_entity.type
_entity.pdbx_description
1 polymer ?
#
loop_
_entity_poly.entity_id
_entity_poly.type
_entity_poly.pdbx_seq_one_letter_code
_entity_poly.pdbx_strand_id
1 'polypeptide(L)'
;VQRLDANVLRLLSDYGPKCKQKKNELKTSFTAQEREGKKRQEMNKLLLRSPTNQHQIAQAKSDYAKASVEATRCSKVLEKEMDAFELQKLTDMKKVLLNFVRTEMTFHCKALELYTICFQNLSDINVEDDLDEFRKHIHPPTFISRMEIAQKASIESSPRMSKPDSSSLGKIPQTMSSVMTFEDVDDDDDDDDDDDDEDDDDDDDDDEDDIEEDDKHTTFDSSNRISSMQGTNMSIY
;
A
#
# COMPACT_ATOMS: atom_id res chain seq x y z
N VAL A 1 -4.01 0.50 11.68
CA VAL A 1 -5.04 0.00 10.75
C VAL A 1 -5.64 1.12 9.89
N GLN A 2 -6.49 2.04 10.41
CA GLN A 2 -7.11 3.12 9.59
C GLN A 2 -6.12 3.99 8.76
N ARG A 3 -4.90 4.22 9.25
CA ARG A 3 -3.86 4.96 8.51
C ARG A 3 -3.23 4.17 7.36
N LEU A 4 -3.18 2.84 7.46
CA LEU A 4 -2.66 1.99 6.37
C LEU A 4 -3.69 1.93 5.25
N ASP A 5 -4.96 1.77 5.62
CA ASP A 5 -6.04 1.68 4.65
C ASP A 5 -6.11 2.92 3.74
N ALA A 6 -6.21 4.11 4.33
CA ALA A 6 -6.29 5.35 3.56
C ALA A 6 -5.00 5.73 2.81
N ASN A 7 -3.81 5.45 3.36
CA ASN A 7 -2.54 5.92 2.79
C ASN A 7 -1.80 4.89 1.93
N VAL A 8 -2.23 3.63 1.94
CA VAL A 8 -1.57 2.53 1.25
C VAL A 8 -2.59 1.78 0.41
N LEU A 9 -3.62 1.17 1.04
CA LEU A 9 -4.56 0.29 0.32
C LEU A 9 -5.34 1.05 -0.74
N ARG A 10 -5.99 2.15 -0.38
CA ARG A 10 -6.75 2.97 -1.33
C ARG A 10 -5.91 3.44 -2.52
N LEU A 11 -4.66 3.86 -2.28
CA LEU A 11 -3.77 4.32 -3.34
C LEU A 11 -3.38 3.20 -4.31
N LEU A 12 -3.31 1.96 -3.84
CA LEU A 12 -3.09 0.78 -4.69
C LEU A 12 -4.37 0.39 -5.44
N SER A 13 -5.53 0.38 -4.78
CA SER A 13 -6.81 0.04 -5.40
C SER A 13 -7.19 1.00 -6.54
N ASP A 14 -6.86 2.29 -6.40
CA ASP A 14 -7.10 3.31 -7.43
C ASP A 14 -6.35 3.00 -8.76
N TYR A 15 -5.37 2.08 -8.79
CA TYR A 15 -4.66 1.72 -10.02
C TYR A 15 -5.42 0.76 -10.94
N GLY A 16 -6.34 -0.06 -10.42
CA GLY A 16 -7.16 -0.94 -11.27
C GLY A 16 -7.91 -0.16 -12.36
N PRO A 17 -8.72 0.85 -12.01
CA PRO A 17 -9.41 1.71 -12.97
C PRO A 17 -8.47 2.49 -13.89
N LYS A 18 -7.34 2.99 -13.38
CA LYS A 18 -6.33 3.71 -14.19
C LYS A 18 -5.72 2.81 -15.27
N CYS A 19 -5.38 1.57 -14.91
CA CYS A 19 -4.85 0.59 -15.86
C CYS A 19 -5.89 0.24 -16.93
N LYS A 20 -7.16 0.04 -16.53
CA LYS A 20 -8.27 -0.19 -17.48
C LYS A 20 -8.42 0.96 -18.47
N GLN A 21 -8.38 2.21 -17.99
CA GLN A 21 -8.42 3.39 -18.86
C GLN A 21 -7.25 3.41 -19.86
N LYS A 22 -6.01 3.20 -19.37
CA LYS A 22 -4.81 3.23 -20.23
C LYS A 22 -4.81 2.10 -21.27
N LYS A 23 -5.33 0.92 -20.92
CA LYS A 23 -5.58 -0.19 -21.89
C LYS A 23 -6.54 0.25 -23.01
N ASN A 24 -7.60 0.98 -22.69
CA ASN A 24 -8.57 1.46 -23.69
C ASN A 24 -7.96 2.53 -24.62
N GLU A 25 -7.14 3.44 -24.07
CA GLU A 25 -6.40 4.43 -24.87
C GLU A 25 -5.42 3.75 -25.84
N LEU A 26 -4.74 2.69 -25.37
CA LEU A 26 -3.85 1.87 -26.19
C LEU A 26 -4.60 1.18 -27.33
N LYS A 27 -5.72 0.51 -27.03
CA LYS A 27 -6.60 -0.11 -28.05
C LYS A 27 -6.99 0.91 -29.12
N THR A 28 -7.42 2.11 -28.70
CA THR A 28 -7.83 3.17 -29.64
C THR A 28 -6.69 3.58 -30.58
N SER A 29 -5.47 3.71 -30.08
CA SER A 29 -4.29 4.02 -30.90
C SER A 29 -4.00 2.91 -31.92
N PHE A 30 -4.09 1.65 -31.52
CA PHE A 30 -3.90 0.51 -32.42
C PHE A 30 -4.94 0.47 -33.54
N THR A 31 -6.21 0.78 -33.27
CA THR A 31 -7.23 0.84 -34.35
C THR A 31 -6.91 1.90 -35.41
N ALA A 32 -6.23 2.99 -35.05
CA ALA A 32 -5.79 4.01 -36.00
C ALA A 32 -4.66 3.49 -36.90
N GLN A 33 -3.71 2.74 -36.34
CA GLN A 33 -2.62 2.10 -37.08
C GLN A 33 -3.14 0.99 -38.00
N GLU A 34 -4.07 0.17 -37.53
CA GLU A 34 -4.71 -0.87 -38.33
C GLU A 34 -5.44 -0.27 -39.53
N ARG A 35 -6.19 0.82 -39.32
CA ARG A 35 -6.86 1.56 -40.41
C ARG A 35 -5.87 2.10 -41.43
N GLU A 36 -4.73 2.63 -41.00
CA GLU A 36 -3.65 3.04 -41.91
C GLU A 36 -3.14 1.84 -42.73
N GLY A 37 -2.90 0.70 -42.09
CA GLY A 37 -2.48 -0.54 -42.73
C GLY A 37 -3.44 -1.01 -43.82
N LYS A 38 -4.75 -1.06 -43.51
CA LYS A 38 -5.80 -1.41 -44.47
C LYS A 38 -5.83 -0.43 -45.65
N LYS A 39 -5.76 0.88 -45.42
CA LYS A 39 -5.73 1.89 -46.50
C LYS A 39 -4.47 1.82 -47.36
N ARG A 40 -3.33 1.45 -46.78
CA ARG A 40 -2.09 1.20 -47.53
C ARG A 40 -2.22 -0.01 -48.46
N GLN A 41 -2.77 -1.11 -47.95
CA GLN A 41 -3.01 -2.32 -48.74
C GLN A 41 -4.01 -2.06 -49.87
N GLU A 42 -5.14 -1.41 -49.59
CA GLU A 42 -6.14 -1.02 -50.61
C GLU A 42 -5.49 -0.20 -51.74
N MET A 43 -4.69 0.82 -51.41
CA MET A 43 -3.98 1.63 -52.38
C MET A 43 -3.01 0.80 -53.25
N ASN A 44 -2.22 -0.09 -52.64
CA ASN A 44 -1.27 -0.95 -53.36
C ASN A 44 -1.99 -1.92 -54.29
N LYS A 45 -3.07 -2.58 -53.82
CA LYS A 45 -3.90 -3.47 -54.64
C LYS A 45 -4.46 -2.73 -55.86
N LEU A 46 -4.91 -1.48 -55.70
CA LEU A 46 -5.44 -0.66 -56.79
C LEU A 46 -4.38 -0.26 -57.82
N LEU A 47 -3.16 0.07 -57.35
CA LEU A 47 -2.01 0.39 -58.20
C LEU A 47 -1.61 -0.79 -59.09
N LEU A 48 -1.66 -2.02 -58.55
CA LEU A 48 -1.33 -3.26 -59.27
C LEU A 48 -2.45 -3.69 -60.25
N ARG A 49 -3.72 -3.68 -59.81
CA ARG A 49 -4.84 -4.23 -60.60
C ARG A 49 -5.39 -3.29 -61.66
N SER A 50 -5.27 -1.98 -61.51
CA SER A 50 -5.96 -1.02 -62.40
C SER A 50 -5.17 0.28 -62.61
N PRO A 51 -3.99 0.22 -63.27
CA PRO A 51 -3.10 1.38 -63.43
C PRO A 51 -3.70 2.53 -64.25
N THR A 52 -4.71 2.26 -65.08
CA THR A 52 -5.39 3.28 -65.92
C THR A 52 -6.43 4.08 -65.13
N ASN A 53 -6.87 3.61 -63.96
CA ASN A 53 -7.91 4.25 -63.15
C ASN A 53 -7.33 5.36 -62.25
N GLN A 54 -6.77 6.38 -62.89
CA GLN A 54 -6.05 7.47 -62.23
C GLN A 54 -6.87 8.19 -61.14
N HIS A 55 -8.18 8.36 -61.36
CA HIS A 55 -9.06 9.02 -60.40
C HIS A 55 -9.19 8.22 -59.09
N GLN A 56 -9.46 6.91 -59.17
CA GLN A 56 -9.57 6.08 -57.96
C GLN A 56 -8.22 5.94 -57.25
N ILE A 57 -7.10 5.86 -57.99
CA ILE A 57 -5.76 5.85 -57.42
C ILE A 57 -5.49 7.14 -56.64
N ALA A 58 -5.86 8.30 -57.20
CA ALA A 58 -5.68 9.59 -56.53
C ALA A 58 -6.50 9.68 -55.24
N GLN A 59 -7.75 9.18 -55.26
CA GLN A 59 -8.60 9.14 -54.07
C GLN A 59 -8.03 8.21 -52.98
N ALA A 60 -7.64 6.97 -53.34
CA ALA A 60 -7.05 6.02 -52.40
C ALA A 60 -5.75 6.55 -51.77
N LYS A 61 -4.90 7.24 -52.54
CA LYS A 61 -3.71 7.92 -52.02
C LYS A 61 -4.05 9.02 -51.02
N SER A 62 -5.09 9.81 -51.28
CA SER A 62 -5.55 10.85 -50.35
C SER A 62 -6.05 10.24 -49.03
N ASP A 63 -6.83 9.17 -49.10
CA ASP A 63 -7.39 8.52 -47.91
C ASP A 63 -6.32 7.79 -47.09
N TYR A 64 -5.35 7.14 -47.75
CA TYR A 64 -4.15 6.61 -47.10
C TYR A 64 -3.35 7.72 -46.42
N ALA A 65 -3.08 8.84 -47.10
CA ALA A 65 -2.33 9.94 -46.51
C ALA A 65 -3.01 10.53 -45.26
N LYS A 66 -4.35 10.67 -45.27
CA LYS A 66 -5.12 11.10 -44.10
C LYS A 66 -4.99 10.09 -42.96
N ALA A 67 -5.18 8.80 -43.23
CA ALA A 67 -5.06 7.74 -42.22
C ALA A 67 -3.64 7.68 -41.63
N SER A 68 -2.61 7.86 -42.45
CA SER A 68 -1.21 7.85 -42.02
C SER A 68 -0.84 9.03 -41.13
N VAL A 69 -1.33 10.24 -41.46
CA VAL A 69 -1.16 11.43 -40.60
C VAL A 69 -1.83 11.20 -39.25
N GLU A 70 -3.04 10.65 -39.24
CA GLU A 70 -3.78 10.37 -38.01
C GLU A 70 -3.09 9.29 -37.17
N ALA A 71 -2.66 8.18 -37.77
CA ALA A 71 -1.93 7.13 -37.08
C ALA A 71 -0.61 7.65 -36.47
N THR A 72 0.14 8.45 -37.22
CA THR A 72 1.36 9.11 -36.71
C THR A 72 1.06 10.03 -35.53
N ARG A 73 -0.05 10.79 -35.60
CA ARG A 73 -0.48 11.68 -34.52
C ARG A 73 -0.84 10.88 -33.26
N CYS A 74 -1.66 9.83 -33.41
CA CYS A 74 -2.07 8.96 -32.32
C CYS A 74 -0.88 8.26 -31.65
N SER A 75 0.07 7.73 -32.42
CA SER A 75 1.30 7.14 -31.88
C SER A 75 2.09 8.11 -31.01
N LYS A 76 2.26 9.37 -31.44
CA LYS A 76 2.97 10.40 -30.66
C LYS A 76 2.23 10.83 -29.40
N VAL A 77 0.90 10.83 -29.44
CA VAL A 77 0.08 11.13 -28.25
C VAL A 77 0.19 9.97 -27.26
N LEU A 78 0.05 8.74 -27.73
CA LEU A 78 0.17 7.54 -26.92
C LEU A 78 1.54 7.45 -26.23
N GLU A 79 2.64 7.73 -26.95
CA GLU A 79 4.00 7.74 -26.37
C GLU A 79 4.09 8.69 -25.15
N LYS A 80 3.57 9.92 -25.29
CA LYS A 80 3.56 10.90 -24.19
C LYS A 80 2.67 10.47 -23.03
N GLU A 81 1.51 9.89 -23.32
CA GLU A 81 0.59 9.40 -22.30
C GLU A 81 1.14 8.18 -21.55
N MET A 82 1.88 7.30 -22.23
CA MET A 82 2.56 6.16 -21.61
C MET A 82 3.73 6.62 -20.73
N ASP A 83 4.54 7.58 -21.19
CA ASP A 83 5.62 8.18 -20.40
C ASP A 83 5.06 8.86 -19.14
N ALA A 84 4.01 9.67 -19.28
CA ALA A 84 3.34 10.32 -18.16
C ALA A 84 2.75 9.31 -17.17
N PHE A 85 2.15 8.22 -17.66
CA PHE A 85 1.61 7.15 -16.82
C PHE A 85 2.71 6.42 -16.05
N GLU A 86 3.83 6.11 -16.69
CA GLU A 86 4.95 5.43 -16.04
C GLU A 86 5.60 6.31 -14.97
N LEU A 87 5.78 7.59 -15.26
CA LEU A 87 6.26 8.57 -14.29
C LEU A 87 5.34 8.67 -13.08
N GLN A 88 4.01 8.72 -13.30
CA GLN A 88 3.02 8.74 -12.25
C GLN A 88 3.06 7.46 -11.40
N LYS A 89 3.12 6.28 -12.05
CA LYS A 89 3.24 4.97 -11.39
C LYS A 89 4.43 4.91 -10.46
N LEU A 90 5.62 5.25 -10.95
CA LEU A 90 6.84 5.22 -10.14
C LEU A 90 6.77 6.20 -8.96
N THR A 91 6.21 7.39 -9.18
CA THR A 91 6.03 8.41 -8.14
C THR A 91 5.06 7.96 -7.06
N ASP A 92 3.93 7.37 -7.44
CA ASP A 92 2.92 6.89 -6.51
C ASP A 92 3.42 5.67 -5.74
N MET A 93 4.09 4.71 -6.39
CA MET A 93 4.70 3.57 -5.71
C MET A 93 5.68 4.00 -4.61
N LYS A 94 6.55 4.97 -4.94
CA LYS A 94 7.47 5.55 -3.96
C LYS A 94 6.71 6.16 -2.79
N LYS A 95 5.64 6.91 -3.06
CA LYS A 95 4.82 7.55 -2.03
C LYS A 95 4.14 6.52 -1.13
N VAL A 96 3.54 5.47 -1.71
CA VAL A 96 2.87 4.38 -1.00
C VAL A 96 3.85 3.69 -0.04
N LEU A 97 5.02 3.27 -0.54
CA LEU A 97 6.04 2.59 0.27
C LEU A 97 6.57 3.47 1.40
N LEU A 98 6.82 4.76 1.14
CA LEU A 98 7.25 5.70 2.18
C LEU A 98 6.18 5.91 3.25
N ASN A 99 4.91 6.02 2.85
CA ASN A 99 3.80 6.17 3.78
C ASN A 99 3.60 4.92 4.63
N PHE A 100 3.75 3.73 4.04
CA PHE A 100 3.71 2.47 4.75
C PHE A 100 4.77 2.43 5.85
N VAL A 101 6.05 2.60 5.50
CA VAL A 101 7.15 2.57 6.46
C VAL A 101 6.98 3.62 7.55
N ARG A 102 6.57 4.85 7.21
CA ARG A 102 6.31 5.90 8.21
C ARG A 102 5.19 5.53 9.18
N THR A 103 4.14 4.89 8.68
CA THR A 103 3.01 4.46 9.50
C THR A 103 3.43 3.36 10.47
N GLU A 104 4.16 2.36 9.99
CA GLU A 104 4.73 1.29 10.83
C GLU A 104 5.70 1.82 11.87
N MET A 105 6.61 2.73 11.49
CA MET A 105 7.51 3.40 12.45
C MET A 105 6.72 4.08 13.57
N THR A 106 5.66 4.81 13.24
CA THR A 106 4.83 5.49 14.24
C THR A 106 4.15 4.48 15.18
N PHE A 107 3.63 3.40 14.61
CA PHE A 107 3.00 2.33 15.38
C PHE A 107 4.00 1.67 16.34
N HIS A 108 5.17 1.28 15.84
CA HIS A 108 6.22 0.66 16.65
C HIS A 108 6.77 1.59 17.74
N CYS A 109 6.92 2.89 17.46
CA CYS A 109 7.28 3.87 18.48
C CYS A 109 6.25 3.90 19.62
N LYS A 110 4.95 3.85 19.30
CA LYS A 110 3.90 3.84 20.33
C LYS A 110 3.87 2.54 21.13
N ALA A 111 4.08 1.42 20.46
CA ALA A 111 4.21 0.13 21.13
C ALA A 111 5.39 0.13 22.12
N LEU A 112 6.56 0.64 21.69
CA LEU A 112 7.74 0.74 22.54
C LEU A 112 7.48 1.66 23.76
N GLU A 113 6.81 2.79 23.57
CA GLU A 113 6.41 3.68 24.66
C GLU A 113 5.55 2.95 25.71
N LEU A 114 4.53 2.21 25.26
CA LEU A 114 3.65 1.43 26.14
C LEU A 114 4.40 0.30 26.87
N TYR A 115 5.29 -0.41 26.18
CA TYR A 115 6.13 -1.43 26.82
C TYR A 115 7.09 -0.82 27.85
N THR A 116 7.63 0.37 27.59
CA THR A 116 8.51 1.07 28.53
C THR A 116 7.75 1.46 29.81
N ILE A 117 6.53 1.97 29.67
CA ILE A 117 5.66 2.26 30.82
C ILE A 117 5.31 0.99 31.59
N CYS A 118 4.95 -0.09 30.89
CA CYS A 118 4.67 -1.39 31.51
C CYS A 118 5.88 -1.90 32.30
N PHE A 119 7.07 -1.84 31.72
CA PHE A 119 8.31 -2.24 32.38
C PHE A 119 8.57 -1.41 33.65
N GLN A 120 8.37 -0.10 33.60
CA GLN A 120 8.52 0.77 34.78
C GLN A 120 7.53 0.36 35.89
N ASN A 121 6.25 0.22 35.56
CA ASN A 121 5.23 -0.20 36.52
C ASN A 121 5.55 -1.55 37.17
N LEU A 122 6.07 -2.50 36.40
CA LEU A 122 6.48 -3.82 36.92
C LEU A 122 7.76 -3.74 37.77
N SER A 123 8.67 -2.83 37.43
CA SER A 123 9.92 -2.61 38.16
C SER A 123 9.69 -1.91 39.50
N ASP A 124 8.64 -1.09 39.59
CA ASP A 124 8.25 -0.36 40.79
C ASP A 124 7.53 -1.26 41.83
N ILE A 125 7.24 -2.53 41.49
CA ILE A 125 6.68 -3.49 42.45
C ILE A 125 7.69 -3.76 43.56
N ASN A 126 7.36 -3.33 44.78
CA ASN A 126 8.17 -3.58 45.97
C ASN A 126 7.61 -4.74 46.78
N VAL A 127 8.17 -5.92 46.53
CA VAL A 127 7.75 -7.19 47.14
C VAL A 127 7.75 -7.14 48.68
N GLU A 128 8.72 -6.45 49.30
CA GLU A 128 8.79 -6.39 50.76
C GLU A 128 7.72 -5.48 51.35
N ASP A 129 7.46 -4.31 50.74
CA ASP A 129 6.39 -3.42 51.18
C ASP A 129 5.03 -4.10 51.03
N ASP A 130 4.80 -4.77 49.90
CA ASP A 130 3.57 -5.53 49.63
C ASP A 130 3.39 -6.68 50.65
N LEU A 131 4.48 -7.38 51.00
CA LEU A 131 4.46 -8.46 51.98
C LEU A 131 4.22 -7.96 53.40
N ASP A 132 4.81 -6.83 53.78
CA ASP A 132 4.61 -6.21 55.08
C ASP A 132 3.19 -5.64 55.22
N GLU A 133 2.62 -5.10 54.15
CA GLU A 133 1.21 -4.72 54.10
C GLU A 133 0.30 -5.94 54.30
N PHE A 134 0.57 -7.05 53.63
CA PHE A 134 -0.15 -8.31 53.87
C PHE A 134 -0.05 -8.76 55.33
N ARG A 135 1.15 -8.74 55.93
CA ARG A 135 1.39 -9.11 57.33
C ARG A 135 0.59 -8.25 58.31
N LYS A 136 0.47 -6.94 58.09
CA LYS A 136 -0.36 -6.04 58.91
C LYS A 136 -1.83 -6.42 58.90
N HIS A 137 -2.33 -6.94 57.77
CA HIS A 137 -3.72 -7.38 57.64
C HIS A 137 -4.00 -8.73 58.33
N ILE A 138 -3.08 -9.69 58.28
CA ILE A 138 -3.24 -11.01 58.93
C ILE A 138 -2.88 -11.01 60.42
N HIS A 139 -2.03 -10.06 60.83
CA HIS A 139 -1.72 -9.77 62.22
C HIS A 139 -2.17 -8.33 62.54
N PRO A 140 -3.50 -8.06 62.57
CA PRO A 140 -3.97 -6.76 63.04
C PRO A 140 -3.33 -6.49 64.39
N PRO A 141 -2.94 -5.24 64.70
CA PRO A 141 -2.31 -4.88 65.97
C PRO A 141 -3.25 -5.20 67.14
N THR A 142 -3.24 -6.46 67.55
CA THR A 142 -3.90 -7.04 68.72
C THR A 142 -2.87 -7.24 69.83
N PHE A 143 -1.76 -6.50 69.72
CA PHE A 143 -0.65 -6.49 70.67
C PHE A 143 -0.36 -5.10 71.22
N ILE A 144 -1.35 -4.19 71.27
CA ILE A 144 -1.48 -3.46 72.53
C ILE A 144 -2.03 -4.51 73.49
N SER A 145 -1.07 -5.16 74.12
CA SER A 145 -1.26 -6.27 75.02
C SER A 145 -2.46 -5.96 75.90
N ARG A 146 -3.48 -6.83 75.97
CA ARG A 146 -4.52 -6.70 77.00
C ARG A 146 -3.90 -6.56 78.40
N MET A 147 -2.67 -7.02 78.57
CA MET A 147 -1.83 -6.80 79.74
C MET A 147 -1.46 -5.33 79.97
N GLU A 148 -1.19 -4.55 78.92
CA GLU A 148 -0.85 -3.12 79.00
C GLU A 148 -2.09 -2.25 79.26
N ILE A 149 -3.24 -2.63 78.67
CA ILE A 149 -4.55 -1.99 78.97
C ILE A 149 -5.01 -2.33 80.39
N ALA A 150 -4.84 -3.59 80.85
CA ALA A 150 -5.15 -3.99 82.22
C ALA A 150 -4.18 -3.38 83.25
N GLN A 151 -2.89 -3.21 82.89
CA GLN A 151 -1.92 -2.50 83.74
C GLN A 151 -2.27 -1.03 83.87
N LYS A 152 -2.64 -0.32 82.80
CA LYS A 152 -3.07 1.09 82.89
C LYS A 152 -4.40 1.25 83.66
N ALA A 153 -5.35 0.32 83.48
CA ALA A 153 -6.61 0.32 84.24
C ALA A 153 -6.44 0.05 85.75
N SER A 154 -5.32 -0.54 86.18
CA SER A 154 -5.03 -0.78 87.59
C SER A 154 -4.37 0.41 88.32
N ILE A 155 -3.93 1.45 87.59
CA ILE A 155 -3.20 2.60 88.18
C ILE A 155 -4.06 3.89 88.12
N GLU A 156 -5.11 3.93 87.31
CA GLU A 156 -5.98 5.11 87.20
C GLU A 156 -7.32 4.93 87.93
N SER A 157 -7.26 4.89 89.27
CA SER A 157 -8.42 5.24 90.10
C SER A 157 -8.47 6.76 90.31
N SER A 158 -9.04 7.50 89.37
CA SER A 158 -9.65 8.84 89.60
C SER A 158 -10.41 9.32 88.37
N PRO A 159 -11.70 9.69 88.47
CA PRO A 159 -12.46 10.18 87.34
C PRO A 159 -12.23 11.69 87.17
N ARG A 160 -11.88 12.13 85.96
CA ARG A 160 -12.00 13.55 85.59
C ARG A 160 -12.74 13.68 84.26
N MET A 161 -13.94 14.25 84.38
CA MET A 161 -14.84 14.64 83.31
C MET A 161 -14.23 15.74 82.43
N SER A 162 -14.22 15.56 81.11
CA SER A 162 -14.35 16.66 80.13
C SER A 162 -14.56 16.18 78.69
N LYS A 163 -15.82 16.31 78.24
CA LYS A 163 -16.43 16.65 76.92
C LYS A 163 -15.79 16.18 75.58
N PRO A 164 -16.64 15.77 74.60
CA PRO A 164 -16.21 15.45 73.25
C PRO A 164 -16.20 16.68 72.34
N ASP A 165 -15.27 16.75 71.40
CA ASP A 165 -15.37 17.63 70.24
C ASP A 165 -15.28 16.81 68.96
N SER A 166 -16.18 17.16 68.04
CA SER A 166 -16.46 16.48 66.79
C SER A 166 -15.70 17.11 65.63
N SER A 167 -14.99 16.31 64.84
CA SER A 167 -14.71 16.68 63.44
C SER A 167 -14.60 15.44 62.54
N SER A 168 -15.65 15.31 61.74
CA SER A 168 -15.79 14.48 60.55
C SER A 168 -14.90 15.01 59.41
N LEU A 169 -14.48 14.11 58.51
CA LEU A 169 -14.25 14.23 57.05
C LEU A 169 -12.98 13.43 56.64
N GLY A 170 -13.13 12.27 55.99
CA GLY A 170 -13.00 12.13 54.52
C GLY A 170 -11.59 11.62 54.18
N LYS A 171 -11.31 10.73 53.23
CA LYS A 171 -11.93 10.39 51.95
C LYS A 171 -11.47 9.00 51.52
N ILE A 172 -12.31 8.30 50.76
CA ILE A 172 -11.99 7.11 49.98
C ILE A 172 -11.59 7.58 48.56
N PRO A 173 -10.51 7.06 47.94
CA PRO A 173 -10.36 7.14 46.49
C PRO A 173 -10.88 5.85 45.84
N GLN A 174 -11.98 5.97 45.12
CA GLN A 174 -12.32 5.13 43.98
C GLN A 174 -11.79 5.82 42.72
N THR A 175 -11.22 5.07 41.76
CA THR A 175 -11.14 5.30 40.29
C THR A 175 -9.90 4.59 39.72
N MET A 176 -9.85 3.91 38.58
CA MET A 176 -10.79 3.36 37.60
C MET A 176 -9.98 2.29 36.84
N SER A 177 -10.42 1.04 36.82
CA SER A 177 -9.92 0.04 35.87
C SER A 177 -10.76 0.16 34.59
N SER A 178 -10.14 0.55 33.47
CA SER A 178 -10.78 0.50 32.16
C SER A 178 -10.06 -0.56 31.34
N VAL A 179 -10.66 -1.75 31.33
CA VAL A 179 -10.29 -2.89 30.49
C VAL A 179 -10.95 -2.74 29.11
N MET A 180 -10.25 -3.24 28.11
CA MET A 180 -10.48 -3.19 26.66
C MET A 180 -11.87 -3.71 26.21
N THR A 181 -12.38 -3.12 25.12
CA THR A 181 -13.28 -3.80 24.16
C THR A 181 -12.70 -3.62 22.77
N PHE A 182 -12.12 -4.70 22.25
CA PHE A 182 -11.77 -4.92 20.86
C PHE A 182 -12.99 -5.58 20.22
N GLU A 183 -13.65 -4.88 19.30
CA GLU A 183 -14.71 -5.45 18.48
C GLU A 183 -14.05 -5.96 17.19
N ASP A 184 -14.18 -7.27 16.98
CA ASP A 184 -13.95 -7.93 15.70
C ASP A 184 -14.95 -7.39 14.67
N VAL A 185 -14.44 -6.94 13.53
CA VAL A 185 -15.24 -6.67 12.34
C VAL A 185 -14.67 -7.59 11.25
N ASP A 186 -15.36 -8.70 11.06
CA ASP A 186 -15.31 -9.50 9.84
C ASP A 186 -15.92 -8.65 8.72
N ASP A 187 -15.13 -8.38 7.68
CA ASP A 187 -15.63 -7.83 6.41
C ASP A 187 -15.06 -8.72 5.30
N ASP A 188 -15.84 -9.75 4.98
CA ASP A 188 -15.73 -10.57 3.78
C ASP A 188 -16.26 -9.74 2.60
N ASP A 189 -15.36 -9.10 1.85
CA ASP A 189 -15.68 -8.59 0.50
C ASP A 189 -15.02 -9.52 -0.53
N ASP A 190 -15.76 -10.57 -0.87
CA ASP A 190 -15.63 -11.34 -2.11
C ASP A 190 -16.12 -10.47 -3.29
N ASP A 191 -15.19 -9.80 -3.98
CA ASP A 191 -15.44 -9.28 -5.33
C ASP A 191 -14.85 -10.27 -6.35
N ASP A 192 -15.62 -11.31 -6.62
CA ASP A 192 -15.59 -12.10 -7.87
C ASP A 192 -16.12 -11.21 -9.00
N ASP A 193 -15.22 -10.69 -9.84
CA ASP A 193 -15.57 -10.21 -11.19
C ASP A 193 -14.71 -10.98 -12.20
N ASP A 194 -15.12 -12.24 -12.42
CA ASP A 194 -14.90 -12.98 -13.67
C ASP A 194 -15.74 -12.30 -14.76
N ASP A 195 -15.08 -11.58 -15.67
CA ASP A 195 -15.62 -11.33 -17.01
C ASP A 195 -14.55 -11.80 -18.02
N ASP A 196 -14.66 -13.09 -18.34
CA ASP A 196 -14.23 -13.70 -19.60
C ASP A 196 -14.99 -13.01 -20.74
N ASP A 197 -14.28 -12.18 -21.51
CA ASP A 197 -14.67 -11.86 -22.89
C ASP A 197 -13.63 -12.52 -23.81
N GLU A 198 -13.78 -13.84 -23.99
CA GLU A 198 -13.39 -14.54 -25.19
C GLU A 198 -14.37 -14.15 -26.31
N ASP A 199 -13.98 -13.20 -27.15
CA ASP A 199 -14.52 -13.09 -28.51
C ASP A 199 -13.39 -13.47 -29.47
N ASP A 200 -13.37 -14.77 -29.76
CA ASP A 200 -12.96 -15.32 -31.05
C ASP A 200 -13.81 -14.66 -32.15
N ASP A 201 -13.15 -14.08 -33.14
CA ASP A 201 -13.62 -14.14 -34.52
C ASP A 201 -12.36 -14.16 -35.39
N ASP A 202 -11.88 -15.38 -35.61
CA ASP A 202 -11.17 -15.78 -36.81
C ASP A 202 -11.97 -15.34 -38.05
N ASP A 203 -11.37 -14.50 -38.88
CA ASP A 203 -11.59 -14.57 -40.32
C ASP A 203 -10.20 -14.64 -40.97
N ASP A 204 -9.76 -15.88 -41.15
CA ASP A 204 -8.79 -16.31 -42.14
C ASP A 204 -9.14 -15.71 -43.51
N ASP A 205 -8.22 -14.95 -44.08
CA ASP A 205 -8.01 -14.94 -45.52
C ASP A 205 -6.52 -15.18 -45.75
N ASP A 206 -6.17 -16.47 -45.71
CA ASP A 206 -5.00 -17.07 -46.34
C ASP A 206 -4.91 -16.62 -47.80
N ASP A 207 -3.92 -15.79 -48.11
CA ASP A 207 -3.31 -15.74 -49.44
C ASP A 207 -1.81 -16.01 -49.23
N GLU A 208 -1.46 -17.29 -49.07
CA GLU A 208 -0.08 -17.79 -49.23
C GLU A 208 0.37 -17.57 -50.68
N ASP A 209 1.04 -16.45 -50.95
CA ASP A 209 1.85 -16.30 -52.16
C ASP A 209 3.27 -16.82 -51.87
N ASP A 210 3.52 -18.02 -52.37
CA ASP A 210 4.80 -18.72 -52.46
C ASP A 210 5.84 -17.84 -53.19
N ILE A 211 6.78 -17.25 -52.44
CA ILE A 211 7.96 -16.58 -53.02
C ILE A 211 9.18 -17.46 -52.72
N GLU A 212 9.57 -18.25 -53.72
CA GLU A 212 10.91 -18.85 -53.78
C GLU A 212 11.96 -17.72 -53.83
N GLU A 213 12.64 -17.45 -52.71
CA GLU A 213 13.86 -16.64 -52.71
C GLU A 213 15.11 -17.53 -52.81
N ASP A 214 15.67 -17.54 -54.01
CA ASP A 214 16.98 -18.07 -54.35
C ASP A 214 18.06 -17.04 -53.95
N ASP A 215 18.93 -17.44 -53.01
CA ASP A 215 20.37 -17.22 -53.03
C ASP A 215 20.95 -15.78 -52.84
N LYS A 216 21.51 -15.47 -51.65
CA LYS A 216 22.99 -15.31 -51.47
C LYS A 216 23.43 -14.77 -50.12
N HIS A 217 24.34 -15.55 -49.55
CA HIS A 217 25.28 -15.30 -48.47
C HIS A 217 26.11 -14.01 -48.60
N THR A 218 26.02 -13.11 -47.60
CA THR A 218 27.14 -12.24 -47.22
C THR A 218 27.29 -12.18 -45.70
N THR A 219 28.32 -12.86 -45.20
CA THR A 219 28.88 -12.73 -43.86
C THR A 219 29.38 -11.31 -43.61
N PHE A 220 28.83 -10.61 -42.62
CA PHE A 220 29.41 -9.38 -42.07
C PHE A 220 29.96 -9.66 -40.68
N ASP A 221 31.29 -9.72 -40.61
CA ASP A 221 32.11 -9.83 -39.40
C ASP A 221 31.87 -8.61 -38.50
N SER A 222 31.67 -8.86 -37.21
CA SER A 222 31.61 -7.82 -36.17
C SER A 222 32.47 -8.22 -34.99
N SER A 223 33.75 -8.44 -35.25
CA SER A 223 34.77 -8.24 -34.24
C SER A 223 35.05 -6.75 -34.07
N ASN A 224 35.08 -6.32 -32.80
CA ASN A 224 35.82 -5.16 -32.27
C ASN A 224 35.04 -3.84 -32.04
N ARG A 225 34.41 -3.73 -30.85
CA ARG A 225 34.52 -2.50 -30.04
C ARG A 225 34.76 -2.83 -28.57
N ILE A 226 36.02 -2.62 -28.20
CA ILE A 226 36.61 -2.66 -26.86
C ILE A 226 36.15 -1.44 -26.02
N SER A 227 35.71 -1.74 -24.80
CA SER A 227 36.06 -1.13 -23.49
C SER A 227 36.02 0.39 -23.28
N SER A 228 35.32 0.80 -22.20
CA SER A 228 35.87 1.65 -21.12
C SER A 228 34.76 2.24 -20.25
N MET A 229 34.72 1.88 -18.95
CA MET A 229 34.47 2.74 -17.77
C MET A 229 34.23 1.84 -16.55
N GLN A 230 35.23 1.63 -15.67
CA GLN A 230 35.39 2.35 -14.38
C GLN A 230 34.06 2.37 -13.60
N GLY A 231 33.86 1.59 -12.53
CA GLY A 231 34.68 1.47 -11.33
C GLY A 231 34.05 2.34 -10.23
N THR A 232 33.55 1.73 -9.14
CA THR A 232 33.69 2.13 -7.72
C THR A 232 32.92 1.12 -6.86
N ASN A 233 33.64 0.21 -6.20
CA ASN A 233 33.14 -0.54 -5.06
C ASN A 233 33.21 0.38 -3.84
N MET A 234 32.07 0.67 -3.20
CA MET A 234 32.07 1.35 -1.91
C MET A 234 31.96 0.28 -0.81
N SER A 235 33.07 0.08 -0.11
CA SER A 235 33.15 -0.70 1.12
C SER A 235 32.53 0.10 2.25
N ILE A 236 31.58 -0.50 2.95
CA ILE A 236 30.96 0.03 4.17
C ILE A 236 31.73 -0.56 5.36
N TYR A 237 32.44 0.31 6.07
CA TYR A 237 32.79 0.17 7.48
C TYR A 237 32.38 1.46 8.18
#